data_AF-A0A814M0D8-F1
#
_entry.id   AF-A0A814M0D8-F1
#
_cell.length_a   1.000
_cell.length_b   1.000
_cell.length_c   1.000
_cell.angle_alpha   90.00
_cell.angle_beta   90.00
_cell.angle_gamma   90.00
#
_symmetry.space_group_name_H-M   'P 1'
#
loop_
_entity.id
_entity.type
_entity.pdbx_description
1 polymer ?
#
loop_
_entity_poly.entity_id
_entity_poly.type
_entity_poly.pdbx_seq_one_letter_code
_entity_poly.pdbx_strand_id
1 'polypeptide(L)'
;MKKVKLDYFSNKLLNLIYTYDLFRKDESNQAFFKIYNTFIKYFEATYIGELKRGKGGGRKDPRFKHEIWNVYTRNIEGLPRTNNNIEGWHNALQRVIKRSPSIYTFIDGIKLEENNTETIYLQLATGIVPKRRPVYMEIDMRISEIVSDFSKEKCLEYLKNIALIIDY
;
A
#
# COMPACT_ATOMS: atom_id res chain seq x y z
N MET A 1 -7.04 9.53 -23.34
CA MET A 1 -6.18 8.79 -22.38
C MET A 1 -6.73 8.65 -20.95
N LYS A 2 -7.68 9.47 -20.47
CA LYS A 2 -8.20 9.36 -19.08
C LYS A 2 -9.17 8.18 -18.81
N LYS A 3 -9.90 7.68 -19.82
CA LYS A 3 -10.89 6.57 -19.65
C LYS A 3 -10.25 5.20 -19.37
N VAL A 4 -9.11 4.89 -19.98
CA VAL A 4 -8.45 3.57 -19.86
C VAL A 4 -7.91 3.31 -18.45
N LYS A 5 -7.41 4.34 -17.75
CA LYS A 5 -6.97 4.20 -16.35
C LYS A 5 -8.16 3.94 -15.41
N LEU A 6 -9.29 4.62 -15.60
CA LEU A 6 -10.49 4.44 -14.76
C LEU A 6 -11.09 3.02 -14.88
N ASP A 7 -11.13 2.44 -16.08
CA ASP A 7 -11.61 1.06 -16.28
C ASP A 7 -10.64 0.00 -15.70
N TYR A 8 -9.34 0.29 -15.67
CA TYR A 8 -8.32 -0.56 -15.04
C TYR A 8 -8.43 -0.56 -13.51
N PHE A 9 -8.66 0.62 -12.89
CA PHE A 9 -8.85 0.76 -11.46
C PHE A 9 -10.16 0.10 -11.00
N SER A 10 -11.25 0.28 -11.75
CA SER A 10 -12.56 -0.32 -11.48
C SER A 10 -12.51 -1.86 -11.49
N ASN A 11 -11.84 -2.47 -12.48
CA ASN A 11 -11.75 -3.93 -12.61
C ASN A 11 -10.97 -4.62 -11.50
N LYS A 12 -10.02 -3.93 -10.86
CA LYS A 12 -9.14 -4.54 -9.83
C LYS A 12 -9.62 -4.28 -8.40
N LEU A 13 -10.32 -3.19 -8.15
CA LEU A 13 -11.13 -2.99 -6.94
C LEU A 13 -12.24 -4.04 -6.82
N LEU A 14 -12.81 -4.43 -7.97
CA LEU A 14 -13.76 -5.54 -8.05
C LEU A 14 -13.16 -6.86 -7.53
N ASN A 15 -11.85 -7.09 -7.69
CA ASN A 15 -11.21 -8.35 -7.29
C ASN A 15 -11.11 -8.49 -5.77
N LEU A 16 -10.76 -7.42 -5.06
CA LEU A 16 -10.71 -7.44 -3.59
C LEU A 16 -12.09 -7.72 -2.99
N ILE A 17 -13.11 -7.02 -3.48
CA ILE A 17 -14.48 -7.20 -2.99
C ILE A 17 -14.96 -8.62 -3.34
N TYR A 18 -14.71 -9.07 -4.57
CA TYR A 18 -15.04 -10.42 -5.04
C TYR A 18 -14.41 -11.51 -4.18
N THR A 19 -13.15 -11.35 -3.79
CA THR A 19 -12.41 -12.38 -3.04
C THR A 19 -12.84 -12.44 -1.59
N TYR A 20 -13.10 -11.28 -1.00
CA TYR A 20 -13.74 -11.19 0.29
C TYR A 20 -15.13 -11.84 0.27
N ASP A 21 -15.92 -11.60 -0.78
CA ASP A 21 -17.24 -12.21 -0.95
C ASP A 21 -17.18 -13.73 -1.11
N LEU A 22 -16.20 -14.26 -1.87
CA LEU A 22 -15.95 -15.69 -1.95
C LEU A 22 -15.59 -16.28 -0.58
N PHE A 23 -14.64 -15.65 0.13
CA PHE A 23 -14.21 -16.09 1.45
C PHE A 23 -15.36 -16.08 2.47
N ARG A 24 -16.26 -15.09 2.37
CA ARG A 24 -17.46 -14.98 3.22
C ARG A 24 -18.54 -15.99 2.90
N LYS A 25 -18.69 -16.37 1.63
CA LYS A 25 -19.69 -17.36 1.18
C LYS A 25 -19.28 -18.80 1.47
N ASP A 26 -18.00 -19.07 1.61
CA ASP A 26 -17.48 -20.38 1.97
C ASP A 26 -18.00 -20.82 3.34
N GLU A 27 -18.72 -21.94 3.36
CA GLU A 27 -19.36 -22.49 4.56
C GLU A 27 -18.36 -22.83 5.65
N SER A 28 -17.15 -23.25 5.28
CA SER A 28 -16.08 -23.58 6.22
C SER A 28 -15.66 -22.38 7.09
N ASN A 29 -15.85 -21.15 6.58
CA ASN A 29 -15.48 -19.91 7.27
C ASN A 29 -16.61 -19.33 8.12
N GLN A 30 -17.83 -19.88 8.08
CA GLN A 30 -18.97 -19.31 8.83
C GLN A 30 -18.71 -19.25 10.34
N ALA A 31 -18.04 -20.27 10.89
CA ALA A 31 -17.66 -20.29 12.31
C ALA A 31 -16.71 -19.13 12.65
N PHE A 32 -15.71 -18.88 11.80
CA PHE A 32 -14.79 -17.75 11.93
C PHE A 32 -15.53 -16.41 11.90
N PHE A 33 -16.42 -16.20 10.92
CA PHE A 33 -17.21 -14.97 10.82
C PHE A 33 -18.12 -14.74 12.03
N LYS A 34 -18.63 -15.82 12.63
CA LYS A 34 -19.46 -15.75 13.84
C LYS A 34 -18.64 -15.42 15.08
N ILE A 35 -17.49 -16.07 15.27
CA ILE A 35 -16.59 -15.86 16.41
C ILE A 35 -16.02 -14.43 16.38
N TYR A 36 -15.57 -13.96 15.22
CA TYR A 36 -14.91 -12.65 15.05
C TYR A 36 -15.84 -11.55 14.53
N ASN A 37 -17.15 -11.70 14.70
CA ASN A 37 -18.17 -10.80 14.12
C ASN A 37 -17.89 -9.31 14.38
N THR A 38 -17.48 -8.94 15.60
CA THR A 38 -17.16 -7.54 15.94
C THR A 38 -16.00 -7.01 15.10
N PHE A 39 -14.92 -7.78 14.98
CA PHE A 39 -13.78 -7.43 14.15
C PHE A 39 -14.16 -7.36 12.67
N ILE A 40 -14.92 -8.35 12.18
CA ILE A 40 -15.33 -8.36 10.77
C ILE A 40 -16.20 -7.15 10.43
N LYS A 41 -17.16 -6.78 11.28
CA LYS A 41 -17.97 -5.57 11.05
C LYS A 41 -17.11 -4.31 10.99
N TYR A 42 -16.16 -4.19 11.90
CA TYR A 42 -15.20 -3.09 11.86
C TYR A 42 -14.38 -3.10 10.56
N PHE A 43 -13.86 -4.26 10.17
CA PHE A 43 -13.05 -4.43 8.96
C PHE A 43 -13.86 -4.10 7.70
N GLU A 44 -15.09 -4.59 7.60
CA GLU A 44 -16.00 -4.26 6.49
C GLU A 44 -16.31 -2.78 6.43
N ALA A 45 -16.71 -2.15 7.54
CA ALA A 45 -16.99 -0.71 7.55
C ALA A 45 -15.75 0.13 7.21
N THR A 46 -14.56 -0.34 7.59
CA THR A 46 -13.31 0.43 7.46
C THR A 46 -12.66 0.27 6.09
N TYR A 47 -12.59 -0.96 5.56
CA TYR A 47 -11.74 -1.29 4.41
C TYR A 47 -12.48 -1.80 3.18
N ILE A 48 -13.60 -2.53 3.33
CA ILE A 48 -14.30 -3.20 2.20
C ILE A 48 -15.57 -2.46 1.75
N GLY A 49 -16.31 -1.91 2.71
CA GLY A 49 -17.65 -1.34 2.56
C GLY A 49 -18.74 -2.33 2.98
N GLU A 50 -19.60 -1.97 3.93
CA GLU A 50 -20.69 -2.84 4.40
C GLU A 50 -21.75 -3.08 3.31
N LEU A 51 -22.35 -4.27 3.27
CA LEU A 51 -23.51 -4.52 2.42
C LEU A 51 -24.69 -3.61 2.84
N LYS A 52 -25.28 -2.90 1.87
CA LYS A 52 -26.49 -2.10 2.09
C LYS A 52 -27.66 -3.04 2.38
N ARG A 53 -28.42 -2.73 3.44
CA ARG A 53 -29.67 -3.44 3.77
C ARG A 53 -30.80 -2.85 2.93
N GLY A 54 -31.49 -3.66 2.12
CA GLY A 54 -32.67 -3.26 1.34
C GLY A 54 -32.62 -3.60 -0.15
N LYS A 55 -33.65 -3.18 -0.92
CA LYS A 55 -33.84 -3.53 -2.34
C LYS A 55 -32.83 -2.92 -3.32
N GLY A 56 -31.99 -1.99 -2.88
CA GLY A 56 -30.86 -1.45 -3.66
C GLY A 56 -29.59 -2.21 -3.32
N GLY A 57 -29.33 -3.33 -4.00
CA GLY A 57 -28.10 -4.10 -3.82
C GLY A 57 -26.85 -3.22 -3.98
N GLY A 58 -25.83 -3.46 -3.15
CA GLY A 58 -24.56 -2.75 -3.22
C GLY A 58 -23.86 -2.64 -1.86
N ARG A 59 -22.64 -2.11 -1.87
CA ARG A 59 -21.86 -1.81 -0.66
C ARG A 59 -21.90 -0.31 -0.34
N LYS A 60 -21.79 0.05 0.94
CA LYS A 60 -21.47 1.41 1.37
C LYS A 60 -20.01 1.70 1.04
N ASP A 61 -19.66 2.98 0.90
CA ASP A 61 -18.26 3.35 0.78
C ASP A 61 -17.52 3.01 2.09
N PRO A 62 -16.34 2.36 2.01
CA PRO A 62 -15.51 2.12 3.18
C PRO A 62 -14.97 3.44 3.74
N ARG A 63 -14.67 3.46 5.04
CA ARG A 63 -14.03 4.62 5.69
C ARG A 63 -12.75 5.04 4.98
N PHE A 64 -11.93 4.06 4.58
CA PHE A 64 -10.77 4.28 3.74
C PHE A 64 -11.06 3.79 2.34
N LYS A 65 -11.11 4.73 1.40
CA LYS A 65 -11.23 4.40 -0.03
C LYS A 65 -10.13 3.42 -0.41
N HIS A 66 -10.51 2.39 -1.14
CA HIS A 66 -9.60 1.34 -1.60
C HIS A 66 -8.38 1.88 -2.37
N GLU A 67 -8.54 2.98 -3.10
CA GLU A 67 -7.47 3.66 -3.83
C GLU A 67 -6.31 4.12 -2.93
N ILE A 68 -6.58 4.36 -1.64
CA ILE A 68 -5.60 4.87 -0.68
C ILE A 68 -4.79 3.73 -0.06
N TRP A 69 -5.41 2.57 0.19
CA TRP A 69 -4.77 1.48 0.92
C TRP A 69 -4.33 0.31 0.02
N ASN A 70 -4.90 0.16 -1.16
CA ASN A 70 -4.50 -0.88 -2.10
C ASN A 70 -3.18 -0.51 -2.78
N VAL A 71 -2.14 -1.34 -2.54
CA VAL A 71 -0.78 -1.12 -3.07
C VAL A 71 -0.50 -1.88 -4.37
N TYR A 72 -1.47 -2.58 -4.93
CA TYR A 72 -1.29 -3.42 -6.12
C TYR A 72 -0.74 -2.63 -7.32
N THR A 73 -1.33 -1.48 -7.65
CA THR A 73 -0.87 -0.65 -8.78
C THR A 73 0.55 -0.13 -8.54
N ARG A 74 0.84 0.30 -7.32
CA ARG A 74 2.19 0.75 -6.93
C ARG A 74 3.21 -0.37 -7.13
N ASN A 75 2.85 -1.60 -6.80
CA ASN A 75 3.75 -2.74 -6.96
C ASN A 75 4.03 -3.06 -8.43
N ILE A 76 3.03 -3.01 -9.31
CA ILE A 76 3.24 -3.15 -10.77
C ILE A 76 4.12 -2.03 -11.33
N GLU A 77 3.92 -0.81 -10.86
CA GLU A 77 4.68 0.36 -11.29
C GLU A 77 6.09 0.43 -10.65
N GLY A 78 6.46 -0.55 -9.82
CA GLY A 78 7.75 -0.56 -9.10
C GLY A 78 7.89 0.58 -8.09
N LEU A 79 6.78 1.18 -7.66
CA LEU A 79 6.75 2.27 -6.69
C LEU A 79 6.84 1.76 -5.24
N PRO A 80 7.42 2.55 -4.31
CA PRO A 80 7.48 2.18 -2.90
C PRO A 80 6.08 1.88 -2.32
N ARG A 81 5.91 0.76 -1.61
CA ARG A 81 4.61 0.38 -0.99
C ARG A 81 4.27 1.20 0.24
N THR A 82 5.29 1.70 0.96
CA THR A 82 5.13 2.54 2.16
C THR A 82 5.75 3.92 1.94
N ASN A 83 5.48 4.81 2.89
CA ASN A 83 6.04 6.15 3.00
C ASN A 83 7.40 6.18 3.75
N ASN A 84 8.06 5.05 3.96
CA ASN A 84 9.31 4.97 4.75
C ASN A 84 10.39 5.96 4.28
N ASN A 85 10.49 6.23 2.98
CA ASN A 85 11.44 7.20 2.46
C ASN A 85 11.12 8.62 2.92
N ILE A 86 9.83 8.98 2.95
CA ILE A 86 9.35 10.29 3.41
C ILE A 86 9.54 10.40 4.93
N GLU A 87 9.24 9.34 5.68
CA GLU A 87 9.49 9.29 7.13
C GLU A 87 10.98 9.38 7.44
N GLY A 88 11.83 8.69 6.68
CA GLY A 88 13.28 8.78 6.78
C GLY A 88 13.79 10.19 6.54
N TRP A 89 13.26 10.86 5.51
CA TRP A 89 13.59 12.26 5.21
C TRP A 89 13.11 13.20 6.31
N HIS A 90 11.86 13.11 6.77
CA HIS A 90 11.35 13.91 7.90
C HIS A 90 12.19 13.70 9.17
N ASN A 91 12.58 12.46 9.46
CA ASN A 91 13.42 12.15 10.61
C ASN A 91 14.83 12.76 10.47
N ALA A 92 15.40 12.80 9.26
CA ALA A 92 16.67 13.47 9.00
C ALA A 92 16.55 14.99 9.18
N LEU A 93 15.53 15.59 8.57
CA LEU A 93 15.21 17.00 8.69
C LEU A 93 15.03 17.42 10.15
N GLN A 94 14.33 16.61 10.96
CA GLN A 94 14.12 16.87 12.39
C GLN A 94 15.41 16.77 13.22
N ARG A 95 16.41 15.99 12.78
CA ARG A 95 17.73 15.96 13.42
C ARG A 95 18.55 17.20 13.10
N VAL A 96 18.41 17.73 11.89
CA VAL A 96 19.10 18.95 11.45
C VAL A 96 18.46 20.19 12.06
N ILE A 97 17.13 20.29 11.96
CA ILE A 97 16.34 21.39 12.51
C ILE A 97 15.88 21.01 13.91
N LYS A 98 16.65 21.46 14.92
CA LYS A 98 16.29 21.27 16.34
C LYS A 98 14.89 21.82 16.63
N ARG A 99 14.25 21.29 17.68
CA ARG A 99 12.98 21.82 18.18
C ARG A 99 13.15 23.28 18.61
N SER A 100 12.30 24.16 18.09
CA SER A 100 12.30 25.61 18.35
C SER A 100 13.65 26.32 18.03
N PRO A 101 14.10 26.29 16.77
CA PRO A 101 15.34 26.95 16.36
C PRO A 101 15.16 28.48 16.32
N SER A 102 16.27 29.23 16.42
CA SER A 102 16.25 30.64 16.03
C SER A 102 16.12 30.73 14.51
N ILE A 103 15.70 31.89 13.98
CA ILE A 103 15.52 32.04 12.53
C ILE A 103 16.82 31.74 11.76
N TYR A 104 17.97 32.12 12.32
CA TYR A 104 19.28 31.88 11.70
C TYR A 104 19.62 30.39 11.68
N THR A 105 19.46 29.68 12.81
CA THR A 105 19.76 28.24 12.86
C THR A 105 18.78 27.42 12.04
N PHE A 106 17.54 27.89 11.89
CA PHE A 106 16.57 27.33 10.95
C PHE A 106 17.05 27.47 9.50
N ILE A 107 17.42 28.68 9.09
CA ILE A 107 17.92 28.95 7.73
C ILE A 107 19.15 28.10 7.42
N ASP A 108 20.10 28.00 8.36
CA ASP A 108 21.29 27.18 8.18
C ASP A 108 20.95 25.68 8.05
N GLY A 109 19.96 25.20 8.82
CA GLY A 109 19.45 23.83 8.70
C GLY A 109 18.80 23.55 7.34
N ILE A 110 18.03 24.51 6.81
CA ILE A 110 17.42 24.39 5.47
C ILE A 110 18.49 24.35 4.38
N LYS A 111 19.52 25.22 4.44
CA LYS A 111 20.65 25.19 3.49
C LYS A 111 21.39 23.87 3.51
N LEU A 112 21.58 23.28 4.69
CA LEU A 112 22.23 21.97 4.81
C LEU A 112 21.41 20.87 4.13
N GLU A 113 20.09 20.87 4.32
CA GLU A 113 19.19 19.89 3.70
C GLU A 113 19.07 20.07 2.18
N GLU A 114 19.10 21.32 1.68
CA GLU A 114 19.20 21.62 0.26
C GLU A 114 20.47 21.03 -0.34
N ASN A 115 21.63 21.29 0.27
CA ASN A 115 22.91 20.74 -0.17
C ASN A 115 22.94 19.19 -0.15
N ASN A 116 22.35 18.56 0.88
CA ASN A 116 22.19 17.10 0.95
C ASN A 116 21.33 16.58 -0.22
N THR A 117 20.24 17.28 -0.52
CA THR A 117 19.31 16.92 -1.60
C THR A 117 19.98 17.06 -2.97
N GLU A 118 20.70 18.15 -3.21
CA GLU A 118 21.48 18.35 -4.44
C GLU A 118 22.53 17.25 -4.63
N THR A 119 23.22 16.87 -3.56
CA THR A 119 24.20 15.77 -3.60
C THR A 119 23.54 14.45 -4.02
N ILE A 120 22.39 14.10 -3.44
CA ILE A 120 21.63 12.90 -3.81
C ILE A 120 21.16 13.00 -5.27
N TYR A 121 20.68 14.16 -5.70
CA TYR A 121 20.25 14.39 -7.08
C TYR A 121 21.41 14.19 -8.07
N LEU A 122 22.59 14.74 -7.79
CA LEU A 122 23.79 14.56 -8.62
C LEU A 122 24.23 13.10 -8.69
N GLN A 123 24.17 12.36 -7.58
CA GLN A 123 24.44 10.92 -7.57
C GLN A 123 23.47 10.17 -8.49
N LEU A 124 22.17 10.46 -8.39
CA LEU A 124 21.16 9.83 -9.23
C LEU A 124 21.35 10.21 -10.71
N ALA A 125 21.63 11.47 -11.02
CA ALA A 125 21.86 11.97 -12.38
C ALA A 125 23.11 11.34 -13.02
N THR A 126 24.11 10.96 -12.21
CA THR A 126 25.33 10.26 -12.66
C THR A 126 25.19 8.73 -12.66
N GLY A 127 24.00 8.20 -12.33
CA GLY A 127 23.69 6.77 -12.33
C GLY A 127 24.09 6.02 -11.05
N ILE A 128 24.54 6.74 -10.02
CA ILE A 128 24.83 6.15 -8.70
C ILE A 128 23.51 5.97 -7.96
N VAL A 129 23.06 4.72 -7.85
CA VAL A 129 21.83 4.36 -7.12
C VAL A 129 22.16 4.00 -5.66
N PRO A 130 21.49 4.61 -4.67
CA PRO A 130 21.66 4.24 -3.27
C PRO A 130 21.38 2.75 -3.04
N LYS A 131 22.29 2.06 -2.36
CA LYS A 131 22.13 0.63 -2.06
C LYS A 131 20.96 0.41 -1.10
N ARG A 132 19.97 -0.36 -1.53
CA ARG A 132 18.91 -0.90 -0.66
C ARG A 132 19.42 -2.19 -0.01
N ARG A 133 18.87 -2.55 1.15
CA ARG A 133 19.22 -3.83 1.79
C ARG A 133 18.77 -4.99 0.88
N PRO A 134 19.62 -5.99 0.59
CA PRO A 134 19.30 -7.07 -0.33
C PRO A 134 18.01 -7.82 0.02
N VAL A 135 17.78 -8.09 1.30
CA VAL A 135 16.57 -8.77 1.79
C VAL A 135 15.29 -8.08 1.31
N TYR A 136 15.22 -6.74 1.38
CA TYR A 136 14.04 -6.01 0.93
C TYR A 136 13.91 -5.97 -0.60
N MET A 137 15.03 -6.02 -1.33
CA MET A 137 15.00 -6.12 -2.79
C MET A 137 14.47 -7.48 -3.24
N GLU A 138 14.89 -8.55 -2.57
CA GLU A 138 14.42 -9.92 -2.85
C GLU A 138 12.92 -10.07 -2.55
N ILE A 139 12.46 -9.53 -1.41
CA ILE A 139 11.03 -9.48 -1.08
C ILE A 139 10.26 -8.68 -2.13
N ASP A 140 10.76 -7.52 -2.55
CA ASP A 140 10.13 -6.72 -3.61
C ASP A 140 10.01 -7.49 -4.93
N MET A 141 11.07 -8.19 -5.34
CA MET A 141 11.08 -9.00 -6.56
C MET A 141 10.04 -10.12 -6.49
N ARG A 142 10.03 -10.90 -5.40
CA ARG A 142 9.08 -11.99 -5.18
C ARG A 142 7.63 -11.50 -5.18
N ILE A 143 7.35 -10.38 -4.51
CA ILE A 143 6.01 -9.78 -4.51
C ILE A 143 5.65 -9.30 -5.92
N SER A 144 6.58 -8.70 -6.65
CA SER A 144 6.35 -8.26 -8.03
C SER A 144 5.95 -9.40 -8.97
N GLU A 145 6.64 -10.54 -8.91
CA GLU A 145 6.36 -11.73 -9.72
C GLU A 145 4.94 -12.28 -9.47
N ILE A 146 4.56 -12.44 -8.20
CA ILE A 146 3.22 -12.94 -7.85
C ILE A 146 2.12 -11.94 -8.24
N VAL A 147 2.40 -10.65 -8.11
CA VAL A 147 1.46 -9.58 -8.47
C VAL A 147 1.26 -9.49 -9.99
N SER A 148 2.30 -9.75 -10.79
CA SER A 148 2.17 -9.80 -12.25
C SER A 148 1.34 -10.99 -12.74
N ASP A 149 1.45 -12.13 -12.06
CA ASP A 149 0.73 -13.38 -12.42
C ASP A 149 -0.70 -13.44 -11.87
N PHE A 150 -1.19 -12.34 -11.28
CA PHE A 150 -2.51 -12.28 -10.68
C PHE A 150 -3.64 -12.59 -11.68
N SER A 151 -4.45 -13.62 -11.38
CA SER A 151 -5.69 -13.96 -12.07
C SER A 151 -6.86 -14.09 -11.10
N LYS A 152 -8.07 -13.70 -11.53
CA LYS A 152 -9.31 -13.80 -10.73
C LYS A 152 -9.61 -15.24 -10.32
N GLU A 153 -9.29 -16.20 -11.19
CA GLU A 153 -9.53 -17.63 -10.99
C GLU A 153 -8.63 -18.22 -9.90
N LYS A 154 -7.42 -17.66 -9.73
CA LYS A 154 -6.41 -18.11 -8.78
C LYS A 154 -6.26 -17.20 -7.58
N CYS A 155 -7.28 -16.42 -7.24
CA CYS A 155 -7.08 -15.39 -6.22
C CYS A 155 -6.80 -15.94 -4.82
N LEU A 156 -7.36 -17.08 -4.44
CA LEU A 156 -7.05 -17.71 -3.15
C LEU A 156 -5.58 -18.17 -3.09
N GLU A 157 -5.06 -18.72 -4.19
CA GLU A 157 -3.65 -19.10 -4.33
C GLU A 157 -2.75 -17.86 -4.25
N TYR A 158 -3.11 -16.78 -4.94
CA TYR A 158 -2.42 -15.49 -4.84
C TYR A 158 -2.32 -15.00 -3.39
N LEU A 159 -3.44 -14.99 -2.64
CA LEU A 159 -3.44 -14.52 -1.24
C LEU A 159 -2.57 -15.40 -0.34
N LYS A 160 -2.58 -16.73 -0.55
CA LYS A 160 -1.71 -17.66 0.18
C LYS A 160 -0.24 -17.41 -0.13
N ASN A 161 0.11 -17.24 -1.40
CA ASN A 161 1.49 -17.00 -1.81
C ASN A 161 2.02 -15.67 -1.27
N ILE A 162 1.19 -14.63 -1.24
CA ILE A 162 1.55 -13.34 -0.62
C ILE A 162 1.75 -13.49 0.89
N ALA A 163 0.87 -14.22 1.59
CA ALA A 163 1.01 -14.44 3.03
C ALA A 163 2.32 -15.15 3.37
N LEU A 164 2.68 -16.20 2.62
CA LEU A 164 3.92 -16.96 2.81
C LEU A 164 5.21 -16.12 2.63
N ILE A 165 5.16 -15.05 1.84
CA ILE A 165 6.30 -14.14 1.68
C ILE A 165 6.46 -13.22 2.89
N ILE A 166 5.34 -12.80 3.50
CA ILE A 166 5.33 -11.83 4.60
C ILE A 166 5.68 -12.49 5.93
N ASP A 167 5.41 -13.80 6.07
CA ASP A 167 5.71 -14.58 7.27
C ASP A 167 7.21 -14.96 7.41
N TYR A 168 8.07 -14.52 6.48
CA TYR A 168 9.52 -14.79 6.44
C TYR A 168 10.33 -13.49 6.57
#